data_AF-A0A9P7XX47-F1
#
_entry.id   AF-A0A9P7XX47-F1
#
_cell.length_a   1.000
_cell.length_b   1.000
_cell.length_c   1.000
_cell.angle_alpha   90.00
_cell.angle_beta   90.00
_cell.angle_gamma   90.00
#
_symmetry.space_group_name_H-M   'P 1'
#
loop_
_entity.id
_entity.type
_entity.pdbx_description
1 polymer ?
#
loop_
_entity_poly.entity_id
_entity_poly.type
_entity_poly.pdbx_seq_one_letter_code
_entity_poly.pdbx_strand_id
1 'polypeptide(L)'
;MNLKTLILHDLNEEVALGGMNSGQYRSNTPNLEYITMPIVAPIGSPKRLAQEMVRCCPKLKGVEQVYGIEGVEIWETMLWLLEALPENQLWNIVERLEVQWSMRRDTRQQLCLELGDSVQVPWACTGLKDLTFTVAIPDQPLHQPPDGVVSYYNRASPTTLSEAETHQFGLLEVLYRQIGALTELHTLDLRAIFYDPQDHRPLTKTTAKSSSQAS
;
A
#
# COMPACT_ATOMS: atom_id res chain seq x y z
N MET A 1 -10.16 -11.22 -29.72
CA MET A 1 -10.92 -10.25 -28.90
C MET A 1 -9.98 -9.11 -28.51
N ASN A 2 -10.33 -7.85 -28.73
CA ASN A 2 -9.44 -6.70 -28.46
C ASN A 2 -9.75 -6.12 -27.08
N LEU A 3 -9.55 -6.94 -26.04
CA LEU A 3 -9.83 -6.56 -24.66
C LEU A 3 -8.67 -5.69 -24.15
N LYS A 4 -8.97 -4.45 -23.74
CA LYS A 4 -7.99 -3.51 -23.16
C LYS A 4 -7.98 -3.50 -21.65
N THR A 5 -9.11 -3.79 -21.03
CA THR A 5 -9.28 -3.80 -19.56
C THR A 5 -9.90 -5.12 -19.15
N LEU A 6 -9.30 -5.77 -18.16
CA LEU A 6 -9.78 -7.01 -17.57
C LEU A 6 -10.09 -6.73 -16.12
N ILE A 7 -11.37 -6.78 -15.78
CA ILE A 7 -11.82 -6.76 -14.39
C ILE A 7 -11.98 -8.22 -13.99
N LEU A 8 -11.08 -8.69 -13.14
CA LEU A 8 -11.24 -9.99 -12.52
C LEU A 8 -12.26 -9.80 -11.39
N HIS A 9 -13.19 -10.74 -11.22
CA HIS A 9 -14.12 -10.78 -10.09
C HIS A 9 -13.86 -12.10 -9.35
N ASP A 10 -13.69 -12.06 -8.03
CA ASP A 10 -13.45 -13.22 -7.15
C ASP A 10 -12.37 -14.19 -7.66
N LEU A 11 -11.11 -13.77 -7.55
CA LEU A 11 -9.99 -14.65 -7.81
C LEU A 11 -9.75 -15.54 -6.58
N ASN A 12 -10.05 -16.82 -6.71
CA ASN A 12 -9.41 -17.84 -5.88
C ASN A 12 -8.07 -18.21 -6.54
N GLU A 13 -7.02 -18.52 -5.78
CA GLU A 13 -5.69 -18.85 -6.35
C GLU A 13 -5.78 -20.00 -7.38
N GLU A 14 -6.66 -20.97 -7.11
CA GLU A 14 -6.98 -22.05 -8.05
C GLU A 14 -7.67 -21.56 -9.33
N VAL A 15 -8.42 -20.47 -9.30
CA VAL A 15 -9.04 -19.87 -10.51
C VAL A 15 -8.02 -19.00 -11.26
N ALA A 16 -7.14 -18.29 -10.55
CA ALA A 16 -6.08 -17.49 -11.16
C ALA A 16 -5.04 -18.38 -11.88
N LEU A 17 -4.52 -19.41 -11.19
CA LEU A 17 -3.46 -20.29 -11.71
C LEU A 17 -4.01 -21.54 -12.40
N GLY A 18 -5.15 -22.08 -11.92
CA GLY A 18 -5.82 -23.23 -12.52
C GLY A 18 -6.73 -22.85 -13.68
N GLY A 19 -7.33 -21.65 -13.69
CA GLY A 19 -8.03 -21.10 -14.86
C GLY A 19 -7.08 -20.81 -16.02
N MET A 20 -5.86 -20.33 -15.74
CA MET A 20 -4.80 -20.15 -16.76
C MET A 20 -4.24 -21.49 -17.29
N ASN A 21 -4.30 -22.57 -16.51
CA ASN A 21 -3.91 -23.92 -16.95
C ASN A 21 -5.06 -24.73 -17.58
N SER A 22 -6.32 -24.42 -17.24
CA SER A 22 -7.49 -24.91 -17.97
C SER A 22 -7.44 -24.29 -19.37
N GLY A 23 -7.48 -25.11 -20.42
CA GLY A 23 -7.20 -24.69 -21.80
C GLY A 23 -8.09 -23.57 -22.38
N GLN A 24 -8.99 -22.98 -21.60
CA GLN A 24 -9.91 -21.90 -21.98
C GLN A 24 -9.31 -20.48 -21.89
N TYR A 25 -8.34 -20.21 -21.00
CA TYR A 25 -7.71 -18.88 -20.87
C TYR A 25 -6.28 -18.80 -21.42
N ARG A 26 -5.78 -19.86 -22.06
CA ARG A 26 -4.54 -19.83 -22.86
C ARG A 26 -4.57 -18.87 -24.06
N SER A 27 -5.70 -18.19 -24.29
CA SER A 27 -5.70 -17.03 -25.18
C SER A 27 -4.84 -15.95 -24.54
N ASN A 28 -3.57 -15.92 -24.93
CA ASN A 28 -2.69 -14.76 -24.81
C ASN A 28 -3.54 -13.51 -25.05
N THR A 29 -3.59 -12.58 -24.10
CA THR A 29 -4.32 -11.32 -24.26
C THR A 29 -3.31 -10.22 -24.54
N PRO A 30 -2.63 -10.24 -25.71
CA PRO A 30 -1.48 -9.38 -25.99
C PRO A 30 -1.82 -7.89 -26.08
N ASN A 31 -3.10 -7.54 -26.01
CA ASN A 31 -3.61 -6.17 -26.06
C ASN A 31 -4.19 -5.70 -24.72
N LEU A 32 -4.06 -6.50 -23.66
CA LEU A 32 -4.52 -6.09 -22.35
C LEU A 32 -3.61 -5.01 -21.80
N GLU A 33 -4.19 -3.85 -21.49
CA GLU A 33 -3.50 -2.66 -21.00
C GLU A 33 -3.79 -2.44 -19.51
N TYR A 34 -4.94 -2.86 -18.99
CA TYR A 34 -5.29 -2.64 -17.58
C TYR A 34 -5.83 -3.92 -16.94
N ILE A 35 -5.32 -4.25 -15.76
CA ILE A 35 -5.87 -5.31 -14.92
C ILE A 35 -6.43 -4.69 -13.66
N THR A 36 -7.70 -4.93 -13.40
CA THR A 36 -8.30 -4.65 -12.11
C THR A 36 -8.25 -5.93 -11.27
N MET A 37 -7.48 -5.92 -10.18
CA MET A 37 -7.44 -7.03 -9.23
C MET A 37 -8.61 -6.92 -8.23
N PRO A 38 -9.52 -7.91 -8.18
CA PRO A 38 -10.55 -8.01 -7.15
C PRO A 38 -9.96 -8.51 -5.85
N ILE A 39 -10.81 -8.52 -4.83
CA ILE A 39 -10.60 -9.28 -3.58
C ILE A 39 -10.25 -10.72 -3.93
N VAL A 40 -9.00 -11.08 -3.66
CA VAL A 40 -8.43 -12.42 -3.82
C VAL A 40 -8.50 -13.16 -2.47
N ALA A 41 -8.77 -14.46 -2.52
CA ALA A 41 -8.35 -15.35 -1.43
C ALA A 41 -6.81 -15.28 -1.28
N PRO A 42 -6.24 -15.69 -0.13
CA PRO A 42 -4.80 -15.57 0.11
C PRO A 42 -3.97 -16.08 -1.07
N ILE A 43 -3.01 -15.29 -1.54
CA ILE A 43 -2.20 -15.65 -2.70
C ILE A 43 -1.06 -16.53 -2.20
N GLY A 44 -1.13 -17.84 -2.42
CA GLY A 44 -0.07 -18.78 -2.03
C GLY A 44 1.27 -18.57 -2.73
N SER A 45 1.30 -17.92 -3.90
CA SER A 45 2.55 -17.51 -4.56
C SER A 45 2.46 -16.17 -5.32
N PRO A 46 2.61 -15.03 -4.61
CA PRO A 46 2.61 -13.68 -5.19
C PRO A 46 3.55 -13.51 -6.38
N LYS A 47 4.78 -14.02 -6.23
CA LYS A 47 5.81 -13.96 -7.26
C LYS A 47 5.42 -14.70 -8.54
N ARG A 48 4.87 -15.90 -8.40
CA ARG A 48 4.46 -16.71 -9.57
C ARG A 48 3.31 -16.03 -10.30
N LEU A 49 2.34 -15.50 -9.55
CA LEU A 49 1.21 -14.76 -10.13
C LEU A 49 1.71 -13.54 -10.92
N ALA A 50 2.61 -12.75 -10.33
CA ALA A 50 3.22 -11.60 -11.00
C ALA A 50 3.91 -12.00 -12.32
N GLN A 51 4.74 -13.04 -12.30
CA GLN A 51 5.43 -13.54 -13.49
C GLN A 51 4.47 -14.00 -14.59
N GLU A 52 3.39 -14.68 -14.21
CA GLU A 52 2.35 -15.13 -15.15
C GLU A 52 1.59 -13.95 -15.77
N MET A 53 1.25 -12.95 -14.97
CA MET A 53 0.59 -11.73 -15.45
C MET A 53 1.45 -10.99 -16.48
N VAL A 54 2.74 -10.79 -16.19
CA VAL A 54 3.68 -10.15 -17.12
C VAL A 54 3.80 -10.97 -18.41
N ARG A 55 3.88 -12.30 -18.30
CA ARG A 55 3.98 -13.20 -19.45
C ARG A 55 2.75 -13.13 -20.35
N CYS A 56 1.56 -13.10 -19.76
CA CYS A 56 0.28 -13.12 -20.50
C CYS A 56 -0.13 -11.74 -21.04
N CYS A 57 0.38 -10.66 -20.44
CA CYS A 57 -0.06 -9.29 -20.70
C CYS A 57 1.15 -8.39 -21.06
N PRO A 58 1.82 -8.60 -22.20
CA PRO A 58 3.02 -7.85 -22.57
C PRO A 58 2.78 -6.37 -22.90
N LYS A 59 1.52 -5.89 -22.84
CA LYS A 59 1.15 -4.49 -23.00
C LYS A 59 0.46 -3.92 -21.77
N LEU A 60 0.57 -4.59 -20.63
CA LEU A 60 0.02 -4.10 -19.37
C LEU A 60 0.59 -2.70 -19.12
N LYS A 61 -0.29 -1.74 -18.84
CA LYS A 61 -0.07 -0.30 -18.59
C LYS A 61 -0.60 0.16 -17.24
N GLY A 62 -1.23 -0.73 -16.49
CA GLY A 62 -1.87 -0.39 -15.23
C GLY A 62 -2.36 -1.63 -14.51
N VAL A 63 -2.12 -1.66 -13.21
CA VAL A 63 -2.79 -2.57 -12.30
C VAL A 63 -3.58 -1.70 -11.34
N GLU A 64 -4.91 -1.74 -11.48
CA GLU A 64 -5.81 -1.04 -10.57
C GLU A 64 -6.29 -2.03 -9.50
N GLN A 65 -6.24 -1.63 -8.25
CA GLN A 65 -6.83 -2.42 -7.18
C GLN A 65 -8.20 -1.81 -6.88
N VAL A 66 -9.25 -2.47 -7.32
CA VAL A 66 -10.62 -2.07 -6.98
C VAL A 66 -11.09 -3.03 -5.91
N TYR A 67 -11.17 -2.51 -4.68
CA TYR A 67 -11.59 -3.17 -3.43
C TYR A 67 -10.50 -3.93 -2.65
N GLY A 68 -10.14 -3.38 -1.49
CA GLY A 68 -10.54 -3.97 -0.21
C GLY A 68 -9.97 -5.33 0.16
N ILE A 69 -8.70 -5.62 -0.08
CA ILE A 69 -8.12 -6.93 0.25
C ILE A 69 -7.31 -6.86 1.53
N GLU A 70 -7.43 -7.86 2.37
CA GLU A 70 -6.62 -7.96 3.58
C GLU A 70 -5.37 -8.76 3.28
N GLY A 71 -4.19 -8.18 3.58
CA GLY A 71 -2.94 -8.94 3.62
C GLY A 71 -1.78 -8.38 2.81
N VAL A 72 -0.58 -8.69 3.29
CA VAL A 72 0.75 -8.36 2.73
C VAL A 72 0.95 -8.91 1.31
N GLU A 73 0.19 -9.94 0.94
CA GLU A 73 0.39 -10.77 -0.26
C GLU A 73 0.14 -10.02 -1.58
N ILE A 74 -0.77 -9.03 -1.62
CA ILE A 74 -0.98 -8.22 -2.83
C ILE A 74 0.10 -7.18 -2.98
N TRP A 75 0.54 -6.61 -1.87
CA TRP A 75 1.66 -5.70 -1.91
C TRP A 75 2.91 -6.43 -2.42
N GLU A 76 3.18 -7.63 -1.90
CA GLU A 76 4.20 -8.50 -2.45
C GLU A 76 3.96 -8.81 -3.92
N THR A 77 2.73 -9.11 -4.34
CA THR A 77 2.41 -9.36 -5.76
C THR A 77 2.71 -8.13 -6.62
N MET A 78 2.39 -6.92 -6.15
CA MET A 78 2.70 -5.67 -6.84
C MET A 78 4.21 -5.43 -6.90
N LEU A 79 4.94 -5.66 -5.81
CA LEU A 79 6.41 -5.59 -5.81
C LEU A 79 7.00 -6.59 -6.80
N TRP A 80 6.54 -7.83 -6.78
CA TRP A 80 6.99 -8.85 -7.73
C TRP A 80 6.59 -8.51 -9.18
N LEU A 81 5.45 -7.85 -9.40
CA LEU A 81 5.04 -7.37 -10.72
C LEU A 81 6.00 -6.29 -11.20
N LEU A 82 6.33 -5.32 -10.34
CA LEU A 82 7.32 -4.29 -10.65
C LEU A 82 8.70 -4.92 -10.93
N GLU A 83 9.13 -5.89 -10.14
CA GLU A 83 10.41 -6.60 -10.40
C GLU A 83 10.38 -7.46 -11.68
N ALA A 84 9.24 -8.05 -12.02
CA ALA A 84 9.12 -8.93 -13.18
C ALA A 84 8.95 -8.16 -14.50
N LEU A 85 8.50 -6.91 -14.46
CA LEU A 85 8.36 -6.07 -15.65
C LEU A 85 9.73 -5.66 -16.19
N PRO A 86 9.96 -5.75 -17.51
CA PRO A 86 11.23 -5.29 -18.07
C PRO A 86 11.37 -3.76 -17.91
N GLU A 87 12.60 -3.27 -17.74
CA GLU A 87 12.87 -1.85 -17.43
C GLU A 87 12.17 -0.89 -18.39
N ASN A 88 12.16 -1.19 -19.69
CA ASN A 88 11.51 -0.36 -20.71
C ASN A 88 9.98 -0.24 -20.54
N GLN A 89 9.38 -1.12 -19.76
CA GLN A 89 7.96 -1.16 -19.45
C GLN A 89 7.65 -0.49 -18.13
N LEU A 90 8.50 -0.59 -17.11
CA LEU A 90 8.28 -0.01 -15.78
C LEU A 90 7.85 1.46 -15.79
N TRP A 91 8.48 2.29 -16.63
CA TRP A 91 8.25 3.74 -16.66
C TRP A 91 6.84 4.14 -17.15
N ASN A 92 6.13 3.26 -17.84
CA ASN A 92 4.87 3.60 -18.54
C ASN A 92 3.63 2.93 -17.94
N ILE A 93 3.77 2.14 -16.86
CA ILE A 93 2.75 1.15 -16.45
C ILE A 93 1.99 1.51 -15.18
N VAL A 94 2.39 2.54 -14.43
CA VAL A 94 1.63 2.93 -13.24
C VAL A 94 1.48 4.43 -13.23
N GLU A 95 0.45 4.91 -13.95
CA GLU A 95 0.06 6.33 -13.89
C GLU A 95 -0.70 6.66 -12.60
N ARG A 96 -1.40 5.67 -12.03
CA ARG A 96 -2.18 5.82 -10.80
C ARG A 96 -1.97 4.65 -9.85
N LEU A 97 -1.72 4.95 -8.59
CA LEU A 97 -1.56 3.99 -7.50
C LEU A 97 -2.41 4.44 -6.31
N GLU A 98 -3.28 3.55 -5.86
CA GLU A 98 -4.21 3.80 -4.76
C GLU A 98 -4.07 2.70 -3.71
N VAL A 99 -3.46 3.05 -2.58
CA VAL A 99 -3.37 2.23 -1.38
C VAL A 99 -4.19 2.93 -0.30
N GLN A 100 -5.41 2.45 -0.10
CA GLN A 100 -6.34 3.02 0.87
C GLN A 100 -6.72 2.04 1.94
N TRP A 101 -6.79 2.53 3.16
CA TRP A 101 -7.38 1.79 4.27
C TRP A 101 -8.89 1.60 4.08
N SER A 102 -9.34 0.35 4.02
CA SER A 102 -10.76 -0.01 4.01
C SER A 102 -11.25 -0.32 5.43
N MET A 103 -12.26 0.41 5.90
CA MET A 103 -13.04 0.06 7.09
C MET A 103 -14.29 -0.74 6.68
N ARG A 104 -14.15 -2.03 6.34
CA ARG A 104 -15.31 -2.93 6.35
C ARG A 104 -15.52 -3.44 7.77
N ARG A 105 -16.78 -3.39 8.24
CA ARG A 105 -17.15 -3.57 9.66
C ARG A 105 -16.81 -4.95 10.23
N ASP A 106 -16.59 -5.91 9.36
CA ASP A 106 -16.53 -7.33 9.72
C ASP A 106 -15.09 -7.85 9.71
N THR A 107 -14.15 -7.07 9.18
CA THR A 107 -12.75 -7.44 9.07
C THR A 107 -11.88 -6.23 9.44
N ARG A 108 -11.38 -6.25 10.68
CA ARG A 108 -10.85 -5.07 11.39
C ARG A 108 -9.43 -4.64 10.97
N GLN A 109 -8.83 -5.24 9.96
CA GLN A 109 -7.40 -5.17 9.70
C GLN A 109 -7.18 -5.64 8.26
N GLN A 110 -6.76 -4.84 7.27
CA GLN A 110 -5.34 -4.48 7.04
C GLN A 110 -5.27 -3.97 5.60
N LEU A 111 -5.29 -2.66 5.39
CA LEU A 111 -5.01 -2.09 4.07
C LEU A 111 -4.12 -0.84 4.16
N CYS A 112 -3.32 -0.78 5.20
CA CYS A 112 -2.31 0.24 5.39
C CYS A 112 -0.95 -0.44 5.32
N LEU A 113 -0.03 0.13 4.55
CA LEU A 113 1.37 -0.27 4.57
C LEU A 113 1.99 0.23 5.86
N GLU A 114 2.62 -0.64 6.64
CA GLU A 114 3.43 -0.19 7.77
C GLU A 114 4.54 0.74 7.26
N LEU A 115 4.87 1.75 8.07
CA LEU A 115 5.90 2.73 7.71
C LEU A 115 7.24 2.05 7.33
N GLY A 116 7.63 1.01 8.07
CA GLY A 116 8.86 0.25 7.80
C GLY A 116 8.86 -0.49 6.45
N ASP A 117 7.69 -0.94 6.00
CA ASP A 117 7.55 -1.60 4.70
C ASP A 117 7.44 -0.57 3.58
N SER A 118 6.77 0.55 3.84
CA SER A 118 6.55 1.63 2.86
C SER A 118 7.85 2.23 2.33
N VAL A 119 8.94 2.21 3.11
CA VAL A 119 10.25 2.73 2.69
C VAL A 119 11.07 1.73 1.87
N GLN A 120 10.70 0.46 1.89
CA GLN A 120 11.34 -0.58 1.07
C GLN A 120 10.81 -0.56 -0.36
N VAL A 121 9.72 0.18 -0.59
CA VAL A 121 9.07 0.32 -1.89
C VAL A 121 9.91 1.21 -2.81
N PRO A 122 10.27 0.74 -4.01
CA PRO A 122 11.00 1.56 -4.97
C PRO A 122 10.05 2.53 -5.70
N TRP A 123 9.52 3.53 -4.98
CA TRP A 123 8.60 4.53 -5.53
C TRP A 123 9.15 5.21 -6.80
N ALA A 124 10.47 5.39 -6.87
CA ALA A 124 11.20 6.04 -7.96
C ALA A 124 10.96 5.42 -9.37
N CYS A 125 10.34 4.24 -9.47
CA CYS A 125 10.16 3.51 -10.73
C CYS A 125 8.90 3.90 -11.52
N THR A 126 8.19 4.96 -11.15
CA THR A 126 6.82 5.14 -11.64
C THR A 126 6.66 6.51 -12.30
N GLY A 127 6.23 6.53 -13.57
CA GLY A 127 5.57 7.70 -14.20
C GLY A 127 4.23 7.98 -13.53
N LEU A 128 4.23 7.97 -12.20
CA LEU A 128 3.07 8.04 -11.33
C LEU A 128 2.61 9.48 -11.30
N LYS A 129 1.38 9.68 -11.76
CA LYS A 129 0.71 10.96 -11.83
C LYS A 129 -0.21 11.13 -10.63
N ASP A 130 -0.84 10.06 -10.16
CA ASP A 130 -1.78 10.09 -9.04
C ASP A 130 -1.40 9.04 -7.98
N LEU A 131 -1.06 9.52 -6.78
CA LEU A 131 -0.77 8.68 -5.62
C LEU A 131 -1.77 8.96 -4.50
N THR A 132 -2.57 7.95 -4.16
CA THR A 132 -3.31 7.94 -2.89
C THR A 132 -2.72 6.87 -1.99
N PHE A 133 -2.14 7.28 -0.87
CA PHE A 133 -1.34 6.39 0.00
C PHE A 133 -1.73 6.57 1.46
N THR A 134 -2.12 5.47 2.12
CA THR A 134 -2.35 5.44 3.57
C THR A 134 -1.26 4.64 4.29
N VAL A 135 -0.41 5.31 5.05
CA VAL A 135 0.67 4.69 5.85
C VAL A 135 0.22 4.41 7.28
N ALA A 136 0.52 3.23 7.78
CA ALA A 136 0.37 2.84 9.18
C ALA A 136 1.63 3.22 9.94
N ILE A 137 1.49 4.07 10.95
CA ILE A 137 2.58 4.54 11.79
C ILE A 137 2.32 4.02 13.21
N PRO A 138 3.26 3.27 13.81
CA PRO A 138 3.17 2.93 15.23
C PRO A 138 2.98 4.19 16.08
N ASP A 139 2.01 4.17 16.99
CA ASP A 139 1.66 5.34 17.81
C ASP A 139 2.79 5.72 18.78
N GLN A 140 3.56 4.72 19.21
CA GLN A 140 4.80 4.91 19.96
C GLN A 140 6.01 4.98 19.03
N PRO A 141 7.00 5.85 19.30
CA PRO A 141 7.07 6.77 20.44
C PRO A 141 6.45 8.17 20.21
N LEU A 142 5.97 8.51 19.00
CA LEU A 142 5.68 9.91 18.64
C LEU A 142 4.37 10.48 19.21
N HIS A 143 3.29 9.70 19.22
CA HIS A 143 1.95 10.17 19.62
C HIS A 143 1.60 9.81 21.06
N GLN A 144 1.88 8.58 21.47
CA GLN A 144 1.76 8.12 22.86
C GLN A 144 3.13 7.76 23.41
N PRO A 145 3.91 8.76 23.86
CA PRO A 145 5.15 8.45 24.55
C PRO A 145 4.85 7.66 25.83
N PRO A 146 5.82 6.88 26.37
CA PRO A 146 5.64 6.16 27.63
C PRO A 146 5.18 7.06 28.77
N ASP A 147 4.50 6.48 29.77
CA ASP A 147 3.99 7.24 30.91
C ASP A 147 5.06 8.15 31.55
N GLY A 148 4.70 9.41 31.75
CA GLY A 148 5.60 10.43 32.30
C GLY A 148 6.58 11.05 31.30
N VAL A 149 6.61 10.60 30.04
CA VAL A 149 7.41 11.21 28.98
C VAL A 149 6.58 12.26 28.24
N VAL A 150 7.10 13.47 28.15
CA VAL A 150 6.46 14.56 27.38
C VAL A 150 6.67 14.31 25.89
N SER A 151 5.60 14.40 25.08
CA SER A 151 5.69 14.28 23.62
C SER A 151 6.69 15.27 23.03
N TYR A 152 7.41 14.87 21.98
CA TYR A 152 8.53 15.66 21.44
C TYR A 152 8.16 17.10 21.08
N TYR A 153 6.93 17.35 20.58
CA TYR A 153 6.44 18.67 20.18
C TYR A 153 6.13 19.61 21.36
N ASN A 154 6.12 19.09 22.59
CA ASN A 154 5.92 19.86 23.82
C ASN A 154 7.22 20.06 24.62
N ARG A 155 8.37 19.53 24.15
CA ARG A 155 9.66 19.68 24.83
C ARG A 155 10.28 21.05 24.54
N ALA A 156 11.01 21.62 25.51
CA ALA A 156 11.73 22.88 25.33
C ALA A 156 12.91 22.69 24.36
N SER A 157 13.18 23.70 23.53
CA SER A 157 14.33 23.66 22.61
C SER A 157 15.66 23.94 23.34
N PRO A 158 16.78 23.28 22.95
CA PRO A 158 16.87 22.25 21.90
C PRO A 158 16.30 20.90 22.36
N THR A 159 15.48 20.27 21.52
CA THR A 159 14.86 18.98 21.83
C THR A 159 15.82 17.84 21.50
N THR A 160 16.17 17.02 22.48
CA THR A 160 16.85 15.73 22.26
C THR A 160 15.80 14.66 21.99
N LEU A 161 15.96 13.95 20.87
CA LEU A 161 15.13 12.81 20.50
C LEU A 161 15.73 11.52 21.06
N SER A 162 14.87 10.60 21.47
CA SER A 162 15.26 9.23 21.78
C SER A 162 15.67 8.48 20.51
N GLU A 163 16.31 7.33 20.66
CA GLU A 163 16.70 6.46 19.54
C GLU A 163 15.47 6.00 18.74
N ALA A 164 14.40 5.60 19.41
CA ALA A 164 13.16 5.17 18.76
C ALA A 164 12.48 6.32 18.00
N GLU A 165 12.46 7.54 18.56
CA GLU A 165 11.93 8.72 17.86
C GLU A 165 12.78 9.04 16.63
N THR A 166 14.10 9.02 16.78
CA THR A 166 15.05 9.26 15.69
C THR A 166 14.87 8.24 14.58
N HIS A 167 14.69 6.96 14.92
CA HIS A 167 14.44 5.89 13.96
C HIS A 167 13.12 6.11 13.19
N GLN A 168 12.02 6.37 13.91
CA GLN A 168 10.72 6.58 13.27
C GLN A 168 10.70 7.84 12.38
N PHE A 169 11.33 8.93 12.81
CA PHE A 169 11.53 10.11 11.97
C PHE A 169 12.42 9.82 10.76
N GLY A 170 13.45 8.99 10.91
CA GLY A 170 14.30 8.56 9.80
C GLY A 170 13.52 7.80 8.73
N LEU A 171 12.62 6.89 9.14
CA LEU A 171 11.73 6.19 8.19
C LEU A 171 10.78 7.16 7.47
N LEU A 172 10.17 8.10 8.20
CA LEU A 172 9.34 9.14 7.59
C LEU A 172 10.14 9.98 6.59
N GLU A 173 11.36 10.38 6.93
CA GLU A 173 12.23 11.15 6.03
C GLU A 173 12.54 10.37 4.75
N VAL A 174 12.86 9.07 4.85
CA VAL A 174 13.09 8.21 3.69
C VAL A 174 11.83 8.14 2.81
N LEU A 175 10.66 7.90 3.41
CA LEU A 175 9.38 7.85 2.69
C LEU A 175 9.11 9.18 1.96
N TYR A 176 9.23 10.32 2.65
CA TYR A 176 9.03 11.63 2.05
C TYR A 176 10.03 11.93 0.94
N ARG A 177 11.28 11.50 1.09
CA ARG A 177 12.31 11.66 0.05
C ARG A 177 11.98 10.83 -1.19
N GLN A 178 11.50 9.60 -1.00
CA GLN A 178 11.07 8.73 -2.09
C GLN A 178 9.85 9.30 -2.83
N ILE A 179 8.84 9.77 -2.11
CA ILE A 179 7.67 10.46 -2.69
C ILE A 179 8.13 11.74 -3.41
N GLY A 180 9.05 12.51 -2.82
CA GLY A 180 9.61 13.71 -3.42
C GLY A 180 10.46 13.46 -4.68
N ALA A 181 10.89 12.22 -4.91
CA ALA A 181 11.58 11.82 -6.14
C ALA A 181 10.62 11.53 -7.31
N LEU A 182 9.31 11.47 -7.07
CA LEU A 182 8.28 11.26 -8.09
C LEU A 182 8.05 12.54 -8.90
N THR A 183 8.88 12.77 -9.92
CA THR A 183 8.85 14.03 -10.71
C THR A 183 7.61 14.21 -11.59
N GLU A 184 6.88 13.14 -11.88
CA GLU A 184 5.66 13.18 -12.71
C GLU A 184 4.37 13.26 -11.89
N LEU A 185 4.47 13.33 -10.55
CA LEU A 185 3.32 13.31 -9.66
C LEU A 185 2.51 14.62 -9.76
N HIS A 186 1.24 14.50 -10.10
CA HIS A 186 0.27 15.59 -10.20
C HIS A 186 -0.65 15.66 -8.97
N THR A 187 -1.09 14.50 -8.48
CA THR A 187 -1.99 14.38 -7.33
C THR A 187 -1.35 13.53 -6.24
N LEU A 188 -1.32 14.04 -5.02
CA LEU A 188 -0.88 13.32 -3.82
C LEU A 188 -1.96 13.41 -2.74
N ASP A 189 -2.57 12.28 -2.38
CA ASP A 189 -3.40 12.11 -1.19
C ASP A 189 -2.66 11.18 -0.22
N LEU A 190 -1.87 11.78 0.68
CA LEU A 190 -1.13 11.05 1.71
C LEU A 190 -1.88 11.10 3.03
N ARG A 191 -2.20 9.92 3.58
CA ARG A 191 -2.89 9.76 4.85
C ARG A 191 -2.02 8.94 5.80
N ALA A 192 -2.11 9.26 7.08
CA ALA A 192 -1.45 8.50 8.13
C ALA A 192 -2.50 7.96 9.11
N ILE A 193 -2.31 6.72 9.53
CA ILE A 193 -3.08 6.11 10.60
C ILE A 193 -2.13 5.71 11.71
N PHE A 194 -2.53 5.97 12.95
CA PHE A 194 -1.75 5.59 14.12
C PHE A 194 -2.38 4.37 14.78
N TYR A 195 -1.55 3.40 15.12
CA TYR A 195 -1.99 2.16 15.75
C TYR A 195 -1.05 1.77 16.88
N ASP A 196 -1.62 1.12 17.89
CA ASP A 196 -0.84 0.44 18.92
C ASP A 196 -0.40 -0.93 18.37
N PRO A 197 0.92 -1.20 18.25
CA PRO A 197 1.42 -2.50 17.83
C PRO A 197 0.97 -3.64 18.76
N GLN A 198 0.65 -3.34 20.02
CA GLN A 198 0.23 -4.33 21.03
C GLN A 198 -1.28 -4.61 21.01
N ASP A 199 -2.12 -3.65 20.61
CA ASP A 199 -3.59 -3.78 20.71
C ASP A 199 -4.28 -3.84 19.33
N HIS A 200 -3.53 -3.67 18.23
CA HIS A 200 -3.97 -3.64 16.83
C HIS A 200 -5.27 -2.83 16.54
N ARG A 201 -5.68 -1.97 17.46
CA ARG A 201 -6.86 -1.13 17.31
C ARG A 201 -6.39 0.22 16.81
N PRO A 202 -6.98 0.72 15.72
CA PRO A 202 -6.81 2.11 15.37
C PRO A 202 -7.35 2.96 16.52
N LEU A 203 -6.51 3.85 17.02
CA LEU A 203 -6.94 4.79 18.02
C LEU A 203 -7.86 5.79 17.33
N THR A 204 -9.17 5.57 17.45
CA THR A 204 -10.12 6.66 17.18
C THR A 204 -9.69 7.79 18.09
N LYS A 205 -9.43 8.99 17.53
CA LYS A 205 -9.23 10.20 18.34
C LYS A 205 -10.46 10.33 19.23
N THR A 206 -10.36 9.80 20.45
CA THR A 206 -11.36 9.99 21.48
C THR A 206 -11.13 11.44 21.87
N THR A 207 -11.77 12.36 21.16
CA THR A 207 -11.90 13.74 21.60
C THR A 207 -12.54 13.65 22.97
N ALA A 208 -11.70 13.71 24.00
CA ALA A 208 -12.13 13.83 25.37
C ALA A 208 -12.96 15.11 25.40
N LYS A 209 -14.29 14.94 25.43
CA LYS A 209 -15.17 16.04 25.83
C LYS A 209 -14.70 16.39 27.22
N SER A 210 -13.98 17.52 27.34
CA SER A 210 -13.69 18.14 28.61
C SER A 210 -15.03 18.46 29.25
N SER A 211 -15.50 17.56 30.11
CA SER A 211 -16.58 17.83 31.04
C SER A 211 -16.05 18.83 32.07
N SER A 212 -16.03 20.12 31.69
CA SER A 212 -15.99 21.21 32.65
C SER A 212 -17.34 21.25 33.36
N GLN A 213 -17.50 20.42 34.39
CA GLN A 213 -18.48 20.72 35.42
C GLN A 213 -17.93 21.88 36.24
N ALA A 214 -18.48 23.06 35.98
CA ALA A 214 -18.40 24.18 36.90
C ALA A 214 -19.08 23.78 38.21
N SER A 215 -18.39 23.99 39.32
CA SER A 215 -18.95 24.06 40.67
C SER A 215 -18.42 25.33 41.32
#